data_AF-A0A529NSN6-F1
#
_entry.id   AF-A0A529NSN6-F1
#
_cell.length_a   1.000
_cell.length_b   1.000
_cell.length_c   1.000
_cell.angle_alpha   90.00
_cell.angle_beta   90.00
_cell.angle_gamma   90.00
#
_symmetry.space_group_name_H-M   'P 1'
#
loop_
_entity.id
_entity.type
_entity.pdbx_description
1 polymer ?
#
loop_
_entity_poly.entity_id
_entity_poly.type
_entity_poly.pdbx_seq_one_letter_code
_entity_poly.pdbx_strand_id
1 'polypeptide(L)'
;VLEELCRELMYRLGVKPYYLHHGDLARGMAHRRTTIAEGQALVSALRQRLSGICNPTYVIDLPEGGGKVPLASCAIEGRDGEAWRIRGQDGMVRAYREVVG
;
A
#
# COMPACT_ATOMS: atom_id res chain seq x y z
N VAL A 1 1.28 -11.20 -13.13
CA VAL A 1 0.38 -10.21 -13.75
C VAL A 1 0.57 -8.80 -13.18
N LEU A 2 0.11 -8.48 -11.96
CA LEU A 2 0.16 -7.07 -11.47
C LEU A 2 1.58 -6.52 -11.29
N GLU A 3 2.50 -7.32 -10.73
CA GLU A 3 3.92 -6.93 -10.62
C GLU A 3 4.52 -6.62 -12.00
N GLU A 4 4.29 -7.49 -12.97
CA GLU A 4 4.78 -7.35 -14.33
C GLU A 4 4.20 -6.10 -15.00
N LEU A 5 2.89 -5.88 -14.88
CA LEU A 5 2.23 -4.66 -15.36
C LEU A 5 2.90 -3.40 -14.79
N CYS A 6 3.18 -3.35 -13.49
CA CYS A 6 3.83 -2.20 -12.86
C CYS A 6 5.26 -1.96 -13.40
N ARG A 7 6.03 -3.03 -13.62
CA ARG A 7 7.37 -2.94 -14.22
C ARG A 7 7.31 -2.43 -15.66
N GLU A 8 6.39 -2.97 -16.45
CA GLU A 8 6.23 -2.63 -17.86
C GLU A 8 5.78 -1.19 -18.06
N LEU A 9 4.77 -0.74 -17.30
CA LEU A 9 4.32 0.65 -17.30
C LEU A 9 5.48 1.61 -17.05
N MET A 10 6.27 1.37 -15.99
CA MET A 10 7.35 2.28 -15.63
C MET A 10 8.53 2.18 -16.59
N TYR A 11 9.08 0.98 -16.78
CA TYR A 11 10.39 0.83 -17.42
C TYR A 11 10.34 0.81 -18.94
N ARG A 12 9.22 0.36 -19.54
CA ARG A 12 9.08 0.35 -21.01
C ARG A 12 8.30 1.56 -21.52
N LEU A 13 7.29 2.00 -20.78
CA LEU A 13 6.38 3.04 -21.25
C LEU A 13 6.60 4.40 -20.59
N GLY A 14 7.43 4.49 -19.53
CA GLY A 14 7.64 5.73 -18.78
C GLY A 14 6.40 6.20 -18.01
N VAL A 15 5.42 5.33 -17.80
CA VAL A 15 4.17 5.61 -17.10
C VAL A 15 4.29 5.17 -15.65
N LYS A 16 4.16 6.12 -14.72
CA LYS A 16 4.18 5.80 -13.29
C LYS A 16 2.91 5.06 -12.87
N PRO A 17 3.01 3.83 -12.32
CA PRO A 17 1.89 3.20 -11.63
C PRO A 17 1.55 4.04 -10.41
N TYR A 18 0.50 4.84 -10.50
CA TYR A 18 0.24 5.87 -9.50
C TYR A 18 -0.70 5.36 -8.40
N TYR A 19 -1.89 4.90 -8.78
CA TYR A 19 -2.87 4.37 -7.84
C TYR A 19 -3.28 2.94 -8.19
N LEU A 20 -3.41 2.12 -7.15
CA LEU A 20 -4.16 0.87 -7.20
C LEU A 20 -5.44 1.09 -6.40
N HIS A 21 -6.57 1.15 -7.10
CA HIS A 21 -7.86 1.38 -6.45
C HIS A 21 -8.37 0.10 -5.77
N HIS A 22 -8.90 0.25 -4.56
CA HIS A 22 -9.75 -0.74 -3.95
C HIS A 22 -11.02 -0.90 -4.79
N GLY A 23 -11.53 -2.13 -4.88
CA GLY A 23 -12.72 -2.43 -5.69
C GLY A 23 -13.92 -1.61 -5.22
N ASP A 24 -14.53 -0.88 -6.15
CA ASP A 24 -15.67 -0.01 -5.86
C ASP A 24 -16.93 -0.82 -5.46
N LEU A 25 -17.84 -0.16 -4.74
CA LEU A 25 -19.12 -0.69 -4.28
C LEU A 25 -20.17 -0.81 -5.40
N ALA A 26 -19.78 -0.72 -6.67
CA ALA A 26 -20.66 -0.84 -7.83
C ALA A 26 -21.52 -2.11 -7.77
N ARG A 27 -22.82 -1.97 -8.09
CA ARG A 27 -23.79 -3.07 -8.14
C ARG A 27 -23.33 -4.12 -9.17
N GLY A 28 -23.36 -5.39 -8.79
CA GLY A 28 -22.94 -6.52 -9.64
C GLY A 28 -21.46 -6.92 -9.53
N MET A 29 -20.63 -6.12 -8.87
CA MET A 29 -19.18 -6.39 -8.74
C MET A 29 -18.79 -7.14 -7.46
N ALA A 30 -19.76 -7.60 -6.66
CA ALA A 30 -19.52 -8.20 -5.34
C ALA A 30 -18.53 -9.39 -5.37
N HIS A 31 -18.64 -10.26 -6.38
CA HIS A 31 -17.76 -11.43 -6.56
C HIS A 31 -16.32 -11.07 -6.96
N ARG A 32 -16.07 -9.82 -7.36
CA ARG A 32 -14.72 -9.30 -7.69
C ARG A 32 -14.17 -8.42 -6.58
N ARG A 33 -14.88 -8.29 -5.45
CA ARG A 33 -14.39 -7.51 -4.32
C ARG A 33 -13.34 -8.30 -3.57
N THR A 34 -12.23 -7.64 -3.30
CA THR A 34 -11.31 -8.03 -2.23
C THR A 34 -11.75 -7.33 -0.95
N THR A 35 -11.44 -7.93 0.19
CA THR A 35 -11.47 -7.23 1.47
C THR A 35 -10.32 -6.21 1.52
N ILE A 36 -10.43 -5.21 2.39
CA ILE A 36 -9.32 -4.26 2.62
C ILE A 36 -8.06 -5.00 3.07
N ALA A 37 -8.21 -6.03 3.92
CA ALA A 37 -7.10 -6.85 4.41
C ALA A 37 -6.39 -7.59 3.27
N GLU A 38 -7.13 -8.19 2.33
CA GLU A 38 -6.55 -8.85 1.16
C GLU A 38 -5.83 -7.84 0.24
N GLY A 39 -6.42 -6.66 0.01
CA GLY A 39 -5.78 -5.60 -0.77
C GLY A 39 -4.48 -5.08 -0.11
N GLN A 40 -4.48 -4.93 1.21
CA GLN A 40 -3.29 -4.59 1.99
C GLN A 40 -2.21 -5.67 1.88
N ALA A 41 -2.58 -6.95 2.04
CA ALA A 41 -1.66 -8.08 1.90
C ALA A 41 -1.04 -8.13 0.49
N LEU A 42 -1.86 -7.95 -0.55
CA LEU A 42 -1.41 -7.89 -1.94
C LEU A 42 -0.38 -6.78 -2.16
N VAL A 43 -0.66 -5.56 -1.70
CA VAL A 43 0.21 -4.39 -1.92
C VAL A 43 1.48 -4.49 -1.09
N SER A 44 1.41 -5.08 0.10
CA SER A 44 2.59 -5.40 0.92
C SER A 44 3.53 -6.36 0.18
N ALA A 45 2.99 -7.42 -0.42
CA ALA A 45 3.76 -8.36 -1.23
C ALA A 45 4.36 -7.72 -2.50
N LEU A 46 3.62 -6.83 -3.18
CA LEU A 46 4.14 -6.06 -4.31
C LEU A 46 5.30 -5.14 -3.87
N ARG A 47 5.16 -4.48 -2.72
CA ARG A 47 6.16 -3.56 -2.18
C ARG A 47 7.51 -4.22 -1.93
N GLN A 48 7.51 -5.46 -1.47
CA GLN A 48 8.74 -6.24 -1.28
C GLN A 48 9.45 -6.59 -2.60
N ARG A 49 8.72 -6.64 -3.72
CA ARG A 49 9.22 -7.17 -4.99
C ARG A 49 9.54 -6.08 -6.01
N LEU A 50 8.81 -4.97 -5.96
CA LEU A 50 8.92 -3.86 -6.90
C LEU A 50 9.89 -2.79 -6.38
N SER A 51 10.57 -2.10 -7.30
CA SER A 51 11.28 -0.86 -6.98
C SER A 51 10.30 0.21 -6.51
N GLY A 52 10.77 1.19 -5.73
CA GLY A 52 9.91 2.24 -5.19
C GLY A 52 9.10 3.01 -6.24
N ILE A 53 9.70 3.24 -7.43
CA ILE A 53 9.04 3.97 -8.51
C ILE A 53 7.95 3.17 -9.23
N CYS A 54 8.00 1.84 -9.15
CA CYS A 54 6.99 0.95 -9.72
C CYS A 54 5.86 0.65 -8.74
N ASN A 55 5.99 1.01 -7.46
CA ASN A 55 5.00 0.71 -6.45
C ASN A 55 3.82 1.69 -6.51
N PRO A 56 2.59 1.22 -6.79
CA PRO A 56 1.42 2.07 -6.74
C PRO A 56 1.00 2.34 -5.29
N THR A 57 0.37 3.49 -5.06
CA THR A 57 -0.31 3.76 -3.80
C THR A 57 -1.67 3.06 -3.81
N TYR A 58 -1.92 2.19 -2.83
CA TYR A 58 -3.22 1.56 -2.67
C TYR A 58 -4.21 2.51 -2.02
N VAL A 59 -5.34 2.77 -2.69
CA VAL A 59 -6.31 3.79 -2.28
C VAL A 59 -7.74 3.29 -2.33
N ILE A 60 -8.60 3.86 -1.50
CA ILE A 60 -10.06 3.76 -1.64
C ILE A 60 -10.62 5.14 -1.95
N ASP A 61 -11.62 5.19 -2.83
CA ASP A 61 -12.45 6.38 -3.01
C ASP A 61 -13.57 6.36 -1.96
N LEU A 62 -13.58 7.32 -1.04
CA LEU A 62 -14.63 7.42 -0.05
C LEU A 62 -15.93 7.98 -0.67
N PRO A 63 -17.11 7.49 -0.24
CA PRO A 63 -18.38 8.07 -0.62
C PRO A 63 -18.48 9.58 -0.30
N GLU A 64 -19.46 10.25 -0.92
CA GLU A 64 -19.83 11.64 -0.61
C GLU A 64 -18.70 12.66 -0.81
N GLY A 65 -17.70 12.35 -1.63
CA GLY A 65 -16.59 13.27 -1.93
C GLY A 65 -15.47 13.26 -0.89
N GLY A 66 -15.38 12.24 -0.03
CA GLY A 66 -14.30 12.09 0.95
C GLY A 66 -12.90 11.87 0.35
N GLY A 67 -12.79 11.80 -0.98
CA GLY A 67 -11.53 11.75 -1.70
C GLY A 67 -10.86 10.37 -1.72
N LYS A 68 -9.64 10.33 -2.27
CA LYS A 68 -8.79 9.14 -2.36
C LYS A 68 -7.97 9.00 -1.09
N VAL A 69 -8.27 7.96 -0.31
CA VAL A 69 -7.58 7.69 0.95
C VAL A 69 -6.61 6.53 0.79
N PRO A 70 -5.30 6.70 1.07
CA PRO A 70 -4.35 5.60 1.10
C PRO A 70 -4.72 4.56 2.16
N LEU A 71 -4.72 3.29 1.77
CA LEU A 71 -5.05 2.16 2.64
C LEU A 71 -3.84 1.24 2.90
N ALA A 72 -2.62 1.72 2.71
CA ALA A 72 -1.42 0.93 3.04
C ALA A 72 -1.41 0.58 4.54
N SER A 73 -0.99 -0.65 4.88
CA SER A 73 -0.82 -1.04 6.29
C SER A 73 0.20 -0.13 6.98
N CYS A 74 -0.13 0.31 8.18
CA CYS A 74 0.78 1.11 8.99
C CYS A 74 1.98 0.25 9.41
N ALA A 75 3.20 0.75 9.18
CA ALA A 75 4.41 0.09 9.64
C ALA A 75 4.63 0.26 11.15
N ILE A 76 3.99 1.25 11.77
CA ILE A 76 4.11 1.50 13.22
C ILE A 76 3.19 0.54 13.96
N GLU A 77 3.76 -0.30 14.81
CA GLU A 77 3.04 -1.25 15.66
C GLU A 77 2.86 -0.76 17.10
N GLY A 78 3.50 0.35 17.44
CA GLY A 78 3.34 1.00 18.73
C GLY A 78 4.51 1.90 19.07
N ARG A 79 4.42 2.49 20.26
CA ARG A 79 5.40 3.42 20.81
C ARG A 79 5.51 3.19 22.31
N ASP A 80 6.73 3.23 22.82
CA ASP A 80 7.06 3.22 24.24
C ASP A 80 8.03 4.37 24.53
N GLY A 81 7.55 5.42 25.22
CA GLY A 81 8.30 6.67 25.38
C GLY A 81 8.72 7.27 24.04
N GLU A 82 10.03 7.36 23.79
CA GLU A 82 10.64 7.83 22.53
C GLU A 82 10.95 6.71 21.54
N ALA A 83 10.70 5.45 21.91
CA ALA A 83 10.97 4.29 21.06
C ALA A 83 9.73 3.86 20.28
N TRP A 84 9.82 3.95 18.95
CA TRP A 84 8.82 3.44 18.01
C TRP A 84 9.09 1.98 17.68
N ARG A 85 8.07 1.13 17.67
CA ARG A 85 8.14 -0.24 17.12
C ARG A 85 7.67 -0.20 15.68
N ILE A 86 8.58 -0.44 14.75
CA ILE A 86 8.34 -0.32 13.31
C ILE A 86 8.60 -1.66 12.62
N ARG A 87 7.61 -2.18 11.90
CA ARG A 87 7.74 -3.35 11.04
C ARG A 87 8.40 -2.95 9.73
N GLY A 88 9.56 -3.54 9.46
CA GLY A 88 10.27 -3.41 8.19
C GLY A 88 9.59 -4.17 7.05
N GLN A 89 10.04 -3.90 5.83
CA GLN A 89 9.55 -4.62 4.64
C GLN A 89 9.93 -6.10 4.66
N ASP A 90 11.00 -6.46 5.38
CA ASP A 90 11.41 -7.83 5.66
C ASP A 90 10.53 -8.54 6.72
N GLY A 91 9.49 -7.85 7.22
CA GLY A 91 8.59 -8.37 8.25
C GLY A 91 9.16 -8.30 9.66
N MET A 92 10.42 -7.90 9.86
CA MET A 92 11.02 -7.79 11.19
C MET A 92 10.62 -6.48 11.86
N VAL A 93 10.30 -6.56 13.16
CA VAL A 93 9.99 -5.38 13.98
C VAL A 93 11.28 -4.85 14.59
N ARG A 94 11.52 -3.55 14.45
CA ARG A 94 12.71 -2.87 14.99
C ARG A 94 12.28 -1.68 15.84
N ALA A 95 13.03 -1.45 16.91
CA ALA A 95 12.90 -0.24 17.70
C ALA A 95 13.63 0.92 17.00
N TYR A 96 12.94 2.04 16.82
CA TYR A 96 13.50 3.30 16.35
C TYR A 96 13.34 4.35 17.45
N ARG A 97 14.46 4.82 18.03
CA ARG A 97 14.42 5.88 19.03
C ARG A 97 14.41 7.23 18.32
N GLU A 98 13.35 7.99 18.53
CA GLU A 98 13.22 9.36 18.06
C GLU A 98 14.06 10.27 18.96
N VAL A 99 15.15 10.82 18.42
CA VAL A 99 16.01 11.77 19.13
C VAL A 99 15.82 13.12 18.45
N VAL A 100 14.96 13.95 19.04
CA VAL A 100 14.77 15.35 18.63
C VAL A 100 15.53 16.20 19.63
N GLY A 101 16.49 16.98 19.14
CA GLY A 101 17.27 17.93 19.94
C GLY A 101 16.50 19.22 20.22
#